data_AF-F8PCN1-F1
#
_entry.id   AF-F8PCN1-F1
#
_cell.length_a   1.000
_cell.length_b   1.000
_cell.length_c   1.000
_cell.angle_alpha   90.00
_cell.angle_beta   90.00
_cell.angle_gamma   90.00
#
_symmetry.space_group_name_H-M   'P 1'
#
loop_
_entity.id
_entity.type
_entity.pdbx_description
1 polymer ?
#
loop_
_entity_poly.entity_id
_entity_poly.type
_entity_poly.pdbx_seq_one_letter_code
_entity_poly.pdbx_strand_id
1 'polypeptide(L)'
;MVELDRYKEQQSLLIKQITEHAELCEKWATSQARDRSEQLEDARRDRKRAIIDKLTELGWGEEIAQIPYRDDLSHHKLVKQPTRLTTRIWTNVRDELIKYMETMKANRLERERKDLIISRKRIAVNVLRRYKISRLPMVDVMPEPTDFCEFAAVQEVLEMPTEVSVTEESFGDVLSNLDTIIEDWREQIHKEFAKKYKQCLEDNSRTNSLTDDDGGMLDLPPSLFQVGTSQDKGKGKGKELDLDEPIDSVVAQQIRLATTVFKCKECNPSRSFAMFDPYDDDDDFFDIAYCLSRLRHPRRSDKSNPLFYPKVMGHRCFTKQRGYMFSYPISDPTRHLESPMGSRTPWNCQTLEVDNIAGEVVKDIVQTCGLDPEKTTSTQMDELNPRLACTACLS
;
A
#
# COMPACT_ATOMS: atom_id res chain seq x y z
N MET A 1 -70.08 13.25 -45.42
CA MET A 1 -69.46 13.94 -44.26
C MET A 1 -70.06 13.48 -42.94
N VAL A 2 -71.38 13.66 -42.70
CA VAL A 2 -72.07 13.27 -41.45
C VAL A 2 -71.83 11.80 -41.00
N GLU A 3 -71.80 10.87 -41.93
CA GLU A 3 -71.63 9.44 -41.64
C GLU A 3 -70.20 9.07 -41.19
N LEU A 4 -69.21 9.79 -41.71
CA LEU A 4 -67.80 9.64 -41.33
C LEU A 4 -67.54 10.20 -39.93
N ASP A 5 -68.18 11.33 -39.59
CA ASP A 5 -68.05 11.95 -38.28
C ASP A 5 -68.72 11.08 -37.19
N ARG A 6 -69.90 10.50 -37.47
CA ARG A 6 -70.55 9.54 -36.58
C ARG A 6 -69.71 8.27 -36.35
N TYR A 7 -69.04 7.77 -37.40
CA TYR A 7 -68.12 6.63 -37.29
C TYR A 7 -66.89 6.96 -36.43
N LYS A 8 -66.31 8.15 -36.60
CA LYS A 8 -65.18 8.62 -35.78
C LYS A 8 -65.56 8.76 -34.31
N GLU A 9 -66.74 9.28 -34.00
CA GLU A 9 -67.26 9.38 -32.62
C GLU A 9 -67.45 7.99 -32.00
N GLN A 10 -68.05 7.05 -32.73
CA GLN A 10 -68.23 5.67 -32.28
C GLN A 10 -66.90 4.97 -32.01
N GLN A 11 -65.91 5.13 -32.92
CA GLN A 11 -64.57 4.58 -32.73
C GLN A 11 -63.83 5.24 -31.55
N SER A 12 -63.97 6.55 -31.37
CA SER A 12 -63.39 7.28 -30.23
C SER A 12 -63.93 6.75 -28.90
N LEU A 13 -65.26 6.53 -28.81
CA LEU A 13 -65.89 5.96 -27.62
C LEU A 13 -65.41 4.52 -27.36
N LEU A 14 -65.31 3.71 -28.41
CA LEU A 14 -64.82 2.33 -28.32
C LEU A 14 -63.36 2.29 -27.84
N ILE A 15 -62.48 3.10 -28.43
CA ILE A 15 -61.08 3.22 -28.01
C ILE A 15 -61.00 3.66 -26.55
N LYS A 16 -61.81 4.64 -26.13
CA LYS A 16 -61.85 5.11 -24.75
C LYS A 16 -62.23 3.99 -23.77
N GLN A 17 -63.26 3.21 -24.10
CA GLN A 17 -63.67 2.05 -23.29
C GLN A 17 -62.58 0.97 -23.24
N ILE A 18 -61.92 0.71 -24.37
CA ILE A 18 -60.80 -0.24 -24.45
C ILE A 18 -59.61 0.26 -23.60
N THR A 19 -59.26 1.54 -23.65
CA THR A 19 -58.16 2.11 -22.86
C THR A 19 -58.46 2.08 -21.37
N GLU A 20 -59.69 2.44 -20.95
CA GLU A 20 -60.11 2.38 -19.55
C GLU A 20 -60.04 0.93 -19.02
N HIS A 21 -60.50 -0.04 -19.80
CA HIS A 21 -60.39 -1.45 -19.43
C HIS A 21 -58.95 -1.96 -19.43
N ALA A 22 -58.13 -1.53 -20.40
CA ALA A 22 -56.70 -1.88 -20.46
C ALA A 22 -55.94 -1.37 -19.23
N GLU A 23 -56.21 -0.14 -18.76
CA GLU A 23 -55.63 0.40 -17.52
C GLU A 23 -56.03 -0.44 -16.29
N LEU A 24 -57.28 -0.91 -16.23
CA LEU A 24 -57.72 -1.79 -15.14
C LEU A 24 -57.01 -3.15 -15.19
N CYS A 25 -56.85 -3.72 -16.38
CA CYS A 25 -56.10 -4.97 -16.59
C CYS A 25 -54.62 -4.82 -16.22
N GLU A 26 -53.98 -3.69 -16.56
CA GLU A 26 -52.60 -3.39 -16.19
C GLU A 26 -52.45 -3.24 -14.67
N LYS A 27 -53.35 -2.48 -14.03
CA LYS A 27 -53.38 -2.34 -12.56
C LYS A 27 -53.57 -3.69 -11.87
N TRP A 28 -54.49 -4.52 -12.37
CA TRP A 28 -54.71 -5.87 -11.84
C TRP A 28 -53.47 -6.76 -12.02
N ALA A 29 -52.86 -6.78 -13.21
CA ALA A 29 -51.67 -7.58 -13.48
C ALA A 29 -50.49 -7.17 -12.59
N THR A 30 -50.31 -5.86 -12.37
CA THR A 30 -49.27 -5.31 -11.49
C THR A 30 -49.53 -5.70 -10.04
N SER A 31 -50.80 -5.63 -9.58
CA SER A 31 -51.17 -6.08 -8.23
C SER A 31 -50.92 -7.57 -8.07
N GLN A 32 -51.36 -8.42 -9.01
CA GLN A 32 -51.13 -9.86 -8.94
C GLN A 32 -49.63 -10.22 -8.94
N ALA A 33 -48.81 -9.50 -9.71
CA ALA A 33 -47.37 -9.69 -9.71
C ALA A 33 -46.75 -9.33 -8.34
N ARG A 34 -47.20 -8.24 -7.73
CA ARG A 34 -46.77 -7.84 -6.38
C ARG A 34 -47.20 -8.87 -5.33
N ASP A 35 -48.48 -9.26 -5.31
CA ASP A 35 -49.03 -10.22 -4.35
C ASP A 35 -48.29 -11.56 -4.45
N ARG A 36 -48.00 -12.02 -5.68
CA ARG A 36 -47.18 -13.23 -5.91
C ARG A 36 -45.76 -13.06 -5.39
N SER A 37 -45.14 -11.89 -5.58
CA SER A 37 -43.79 -11.62 -5.07
C SER A 37 -43.76 -11.66 -3.54
N GLU A 38 -44.74 -11.04 -2.88
CA GLU A 38 -44.86 -11.05 -1.41
C GLU A 38 -45.06 -12.47 -0.88
N GLN A 39 -45.95 -13.27 -1.50
CA GLN A 39 -46.14 -14.68 -1.14
C GLN A 39 -44.84 -15.50 -1.25
N LEU A 40 -44.02 -15.22 -2.27
CA LEU A 40 -42.73 -15.89 -2.43
C LEU A 40 -41.72 -15.46 -1.36
N GLU A 41 -41.67 -14.18 -0.98
CA GLU A 41 -40.79 -13.70 0.10
C GLU A 41 -41.23 -14.25 1.46
N ASP A 42 -42.53 -14.31 1.73
CA ASP A 42 -43.09 -14.90 2.94
C ASP A 42 -42.72 -16.38 3.04
N ALA A 43 -42.87 -17.13 1.94
CA ALA A 43 -42.46 -18.54 1.89
C ALA A 43 -40.95 -18.73 2.15
N ARG A 44 -40.09 -17.82 1.66
CA ARG A 44 -38.64 -17.85 1.94
C ARG A 44 -38.33 -17.51 3.38
N ARG A 45 -39.02 -16.53 3.96
CA ARG A 45 -38.87 -16.13 5.37
C ARG A 45 -39.27 -17.26 6.31
N ASP A 46 -40.38 -17.93 6.02
CA ASP A 46 -40.85 -19.09 6.79
C ASP A 46 -39.89 -20.27 6.67
N ARG A 47 -39.38 -20.53 5.45
CA ARG A 47 -38.36 -21.56 5.24
C ARG A 47 -37.08 -21.25 6.01
N LYS A 48 -36.59 -19.99 5.96
CA LYS A 48 -35.41 -19.54 6.72
C LYS A 48 -35.60 -19.77 8.20
N ARG A 49 -36.76 -19.36 8.76
CA ARG A 49 -37.07 -19.56 10.17
C ARG A 49 -37.04 -21.04 10.54
N ALA A 50 -37.71 -21.90 9.77
CA ALA A 50 -37.73 -23.33 10.02
C ALA A 50 -36.34 -23.99 9.93
N ILE A 51 -35.48 -23.51 9.03
CA ILE A 51 -34.08 -23.97 8.92
C ILE A 51 -33.28 -23.52 10.14
N ILE A 52 -33.42 -22.26 10.58
CA ILE A 52 -32.75 -21.75 11.78
C ILE A 52 -33.18 -22.56 13.01
N ASP A 53 -34.47 -22.83 13.19
CA ASP A 53 -34.98 -23.63 14.30
C ASP A 53 -34.39 -25.05 14.29
N LYS A 54 -34.25 -25.65 13.11
CA LYS A 54 -33.62 -26.98 12.97
C LYS A 54 -32.11 -26.96 13.21
N LEU A 55 -31.43 -25.88 12.86
CA LEU A 55 -30.00 -25.71 13.14
C LEU A 55 -29.75 -25.39 14.62
N THR A 56 -30.63 -24.63 15.27
CA THR A 56 -30.54 -24.33 16.71
C THR A 56 -30.78 -25.58 17.55
N GLU A 57 -31.72 -26.45 17.15
CA GLU A 57 -31.89 -27.79 17.72
C GLU A 57 -30.61 -28.65 17.64
N LEU A 58 -29.77 -28.42 16.63
CA LEU A 58 -28.48 -29.09 16.45
C LEU A 58 -27.31 -28.38 17.16
N GLY A 59 -27.57 -27.33 17.92
CA GLY A 59 -26.56 -26.58 18.68
C GLY A 59 -25.90 -25.41 17.94
N TRP A 60 -26.36 -25.05 16.73
CA TRP A 60 -25.77 -23.95 15.95
C TRP A 60 -26.37 -22.57 16.27
N GLY A 61 -27.23 -22.46 17.29
CA GLY A 61 -27.93 -21.20 17.59
C GLY A 61 -27.01 -20.03 17.90
N GLU A 62 -25.96 -20.25 18.70
CA GLU A 62 -24.98 -19.21 19.06
C GLU A 62 -24.16 -18.76 17.85
N GLU A 63 -23.73 -19.71 17.02
CA GLU A 63 -22.99 -19.42 15.78
C GLU A 63 -23.83 -18.55 14.84
N ILE A 64 -25.13 -18.89 14.65
CA ILE A 64 -26.05 -18.11 13.81
C ILE A 64 -26.22 -16.68 14.32
N ALA A 65 -26.29 -16.48 15.64
CA ALA A 65 -26.43 -15.15 16.24
C ALA A 65 -25.20 -14.24 16.02
N GLN A 66 -24.03 -14.84 15.78
CA GLN A 66 -22.75 -14.13 15.57
C GLN A 66 -22.40 -13.94 14.08
N ILE A 67 -23.27 -14.40 13.17
CA ILE A 67 -23.10 -14.17 11.72
C ILE A 67 -23.36 -12.68 11.41
N PRO A 68 -22.41 -11.99 10.76
CA PRO A 68 -22.60 -10.61 10.35
C PRO A 68 -23.64 -10.52 9.23
N TYR A 69 -24.33 -9.39 9.13
CA TYR A 69 -25.40 -9.18 8.14
C TYR A 69 -24.99 -9.51 6.69
N ARG A 70 -23.72 -9.25 6.32
CA ARG A 70 -23.19 -9.57 4.97
C ARG A 70 -23.22 -11.05 4.63
N ASP A 71 -23.12 -11.90 5.64
CA ASP A 71 -23.06 -13.36 5.54
C ASP A 71 -24.38 -14.03 5.94
N ASP A 72 -25.50 -13.28 5.93
CA ASP A 72 -26.81 -13.78 6.35
C ASP A 72 -27.24 -15.02 5.54
N LEU A 73 -27.75 -16.02 6.25
CA LEU A 73 -28.29 -17.28 5.70
C LEU A 73 -29.38 -17.04 4.64
N SER A 74 -30.05 -15.88 4.63
CA SER A 74 -31.01 -15.49 3.58
C SER A 74 -30.43 -15.56 2.16
N HIS A 75 -29.12 -15.36 2.03
CA HIS A 75 -28.43 -15.39 0.74
C HIS A 75 -28.08 -16.81 0.27
N HIS A 76 -28.15 -17.82 1.17
CA HIS A 76 -27.80 -19.19 0.83
C HIS A 76 -28.85 -19.85 -0.08
N LYS A 77 -28.38 -20.54 -1.13
CA LYS A 77 -29.22 -21.13 -2.20
C LYS A 77 -30.28 -22.11 -1.68
N LEU A 78 -30.00 -22.88 -0.62
CA LEU A 78 -30.95 -23.85 -0.05
C LEU A 78 -31.98 -23.20 0.89
N VAL A 79 -31.69 -21.99 1.35
CA VAL A 79 -32.53 -21.21 2.28
C VAL A 79 -33.47 -20.30 1.49
N LYS A 80 -32.99 -19.67 0.41
CA LYS A 80 -33.76 -18.73 -0.45
C LYS A 80 -34.83 -19.40 -1.33
N GLN A 81 -35.10 -20.69 -1.17
CA GLN A 81 -36.12 -21.38 -1.96
C GLN A 81 -37.53 -21.09 -1.42
N PRO A 82 -38.51 -20.73 -2.27
CA PRO A 82 -39.89 -20.48 -1.84
C PRO A 82 -40.68 -21.80 -1.68
N THR A 83 -40.10 -22.77 -0.97
CA THR A 83 -40.70 -24.08 -0.74
C THR A 83 -40.74 -24.39 0.75
N ARG A 84 -41.85 -24.97 1.21
CA ARG A 84 -42.00 -25.36 2.62
C ARG A 84 -40.95 -26.40 2.99
N LEU A 85 -40.32 -26.21 4.15
CA LEU A 85 -39.39 -27.20 4.70
C LEU A 85 -40.19 -28.37 5.29
N THR A 86 -40.05 -29.56 4.68
CA THR A 86 -40.59 -30.82 5.20
C THR A 86 -39.46 -31.68 5.77
N THR A 87 -39.79 -32.66 6.61
CA THR A 87 -38.78 -33.54 7.23
C THR A 87 -37.91 -34.26 6.19
N ARG A 88 -38.50 -34.70 5.08
CA ARG A 88 -37.76 -35.34 3.97
C ARG A 88 -36.85 -34.36 3.23
N ILE A 89 -37.27 -33.11 3.05
CA ILE A 89 -36.41 -32.10 2.43
C ILE A 89 -35.26 -31.77 3.37
N TRP A 90 -35.56 -31.61 4.67
CA TRP A 90 -34.55 -31.37 5.71
C TRP A 90 -33.45 -32.42 5.70
N THR A 91 -33.78 -33.71 5.66
CA THR A 91 -32.76 -34.77 5.61
C THR A 91 -31.82 -34.65 4.41
N ASN A 92 -32.29 -34.13 3.28
CA ASN A 92 -31.48 -33.98 2.07
C ASN A 92 -30.60 -32.73 2.10
N VAL A 93 -31.04 -31.65 2.74
CA VAL A 93 -30.31 -30.37 2.77
C VAL A 93 -29.46 -30.19 4.03
N ARG A 94 -29.70 -31.02 5.07
CA ARG A 94 -29.06 -30.91 6.39
C ARG A 94 -27.54 -30.89 6.29
N ASP A 95 -26.94 -31.88 5.64
CA ASP A 95 -25.48 -32.03 5.64
C ASP A 95 -24.79 -30.89 4.89
N GLU A 96 -25.40 -30.40 3.81
CA GLU A 96 -24.90 -29.23 3.08
C GLU A 96 -24.99 -27.96 3.93
N LEU A 97 -26.07 -27.78 4.71
CA LEU A 97 -26.21 -26.66 5.63
C LEU A 97 -25.24 -26.75 6.81
N ILE A 98 -24.99 -27.94 7.36
CA ILE A 98 -23.99 -28.15 8.42
C ILE A 98 -22.60 -27.77 7.91
N LYS A 99 -22.21 -28.24 6.72
CA LYS A 99 -20.94 -27.88 6.09
C LYS A 99 -20.81 -26.36 5.86
N TYR A 100 -21.90 -25.70 5.49
CA TYR A 100 -21.94 -24.24 5.38
C TYR A 100 -21.76 -23.56 6.75
N MET A 101 -22.41 -24.07 7.80
CA MET A 101 -22.26 -23.55 9.16
C MET A 101 -20.84 -23.75 9.71
N GLU A 102 -20.17 -24.86 9.39
CA GLU A 102 -18.75 -25.08 9.71
C GLU A 102 -17.86 -24.04 9.03
N THR A 103 -18.15 -23.71 7.76
CA THR A 103 -17.45 -22.65 7.02
C THR A 103 -17.67 -21.29 7.69
N MET A 104 -18.90 -20.99 8.12
CA MET A 104 -19.22 -19.74 8.83
C MET A 104 -18.51 -19.64 10.18
N LYS A 105 -18.46 -20.74 10.92
CA LYS A 105 -17.69 -20.82 12.17
C LYS A 105 -16.20 -20.57 11.93
N ALA A 106 -15.62 -21.18 10.89
CA ALA A 106 -14.22 -20.95 10.52
C ALA A 106 -13.97 -19.46 10.17
N ASN A 107 -14.87 -18.85 9.38
CA ASN A 107 -14.79 -17.43 9.05
C ASN A 107 -14.92 -16.53 10.28
N ARG A 108 -15.76 -16.89 11.27
CA ARG A 108 -15.85 -16.16 12.53
C ARG A 108 -14.54 -16.27 13.31
N LEU A 109 -14.04 -17.47 13.54
CA LEU A 109 -12.79 -17.71 14.26
C LEU A 109 -11.61 -16.96 13.62
N GLU A 110 -11.57 -16.92 12.29
CA GLU A 110 -10.57 -16.14 11.54
C GLU A 110 -10.71 -14.62 11.76
N ARG A 111 -11.93 -14.09 11.81
CA ARG A 111 -12.18 -12.67 12.14
C ARG A 111 -11.76 -12.36 13.58
N GLU A 112 -12.19 -13.16 14.54
CA GLU A 112 -11.83 -13.01 15.96
C GLU A 112 -10.31 -13.09 16.15
N ARG A 113 -9.66 -14.02 15.45
CA ARG A 113 -8.21 -14.16 15.46
C ARG A 113 -7.52 -12.90 14.90
N LYS A 114 -8.00 -12.37 13.77
CA LYS A 114 -7.50 -11.12 13.19
C LYS A 114 -7.69 -9.93 14.12
N ASP A 115 -8.88 -9.77 14.70
CA ASP A 115 -9.19 -8.67 15.62
C ASP A 115 -8.32 -8.74 16.88
N LEU A 116 -8.05 -9.95 17.38
CA LEU A 116 -7.14 -10.19 18.49
C LEU A 116 -5.68 -9.89 18.12
N ILE A 117 -5.21 -10.27 16.94
CA ILE A 117 -3.86 -9.88 16.48
C ILE A 117 -3.76 -8.36 16.33
N ILE A 118 -4.81 -7.71 15.82
CA ILE A 118 -4.88 -6.24 15.70
C ILE A 118 -4.81 -5.57 17.07
N SER A 119 -5.50 -6.10 18.08
CA SER A 119 -5.43 -5.56 19.45
C SER A 119 -4.02 -5.73 20.04
N ARG A 120 -3.38 -6.88 19.84
CA ARG A 120 -1.99 -7.13 20.25
C ARG A 120 -0.98 -6.23 19.53
N LYS A 121 -1.17 -5.96 18.24
CA LYS A 121 -0.37 -5.00 17.47
C LYS A 121 -0.41 -3.59 18.07
N ARG A 122 -1.54 -3.14 18.65
CA ARG A 122 -1.59 -1.84 19.35
C ARG A 122 -0.64 -1.80 20.54
N ILE A 123 -0.53 -2.90 21.28
CA ILE A 123 0.39 -3.04 22.41
C ILE A 123 1.83 -2.95 21.91
N ALA A 124 2.17 -3.72 20.87
CA ALA A 124 3.48 -3.69 20.23
C ALA A 124 3.86 -2.28 19.73
N VAL A 125 2.93 -1.56 19.09
CA VAL A 125 3.13 -0.16 18.65
C VAL A 125 3.44 0.75 19.83
N ASN A 126 2.74 0.60 20.97
CA ASN A 126 3.00 1.38 22.17
C ASN A 126 4.36 1.05 22.80
N VAL A 127 4.74 -0.22 22.84
CA VAL A 127 6.06 -0.67 23.31
C VAL A 127 7.18 -0.04 22.49
N LEU A 128 7.10 -0.14 21.15
CA LEU A 128 8.06 0.50 20.24
C LEU A 128 8.08 2.01 20.43
N ARG A 129 6.92 2.65 20.59
CA ARG A 129 6.84 4.11 20.81
C ARG A 129 7.60 4.52 22.08
N ARG A 130 7.43 3.80 23.20
CA ARG A 130 8.17 4.11 24.44
C ARG A 130 9.66 3.89 24.29
N TYR A 131 10.03 2.79 23.64
CA TYR A 131 11.43 2.50 23.31
C TYR A 131 12.06 3.62 22.49
N LYS A 132 11.33 4.12 21.50
CA LYS A 132 11.78 5.25 20.69
C LYS A 132 11.97 6.51 21.54
N ILE A 133 10.99 6.85 22.38
CA ILE A 133 11.06 8.05 23.22
C ILE A 133 12.26 8.01 24.19
N SER A 134 12.58 6.86 24.78
CA SER A 134 13.72 6.74 25.71
C SER A 134 15.10 6.88 25.04
N ARG A 135 15.17 6.75 23.71
CA ARG A 135 16.40 6.82 22.91
C ARG A 135 16.57 8.13 22.13
N LEU A 136 15.74 9.15 22.41
CA LEU A 136 15.87 10.46 21.78
C LEU A 136 17.12 11.21 22.29
N PRO A 137 17.81 11.99 21.43
CA PRO A 137 17.56 12.21 20.00
C PRO A 137 18.05 11.04 19.13
N MET A 138 17.25 10.68 18.13
CA MET A 138 17.62 9.65 17.16
C MET A 138 18.39 10.26 16.00
N VAL A 139 19.58 9.73 15.74
CA VAL A 139 20.40 10.13 14.59
C VAL A 139 20.27 9.11 13.44
N ASP A 140 20.08 7.84 13.79
CA ASP A 140 19.99 6.73 12.84
C ASP A 140 18.55 6.38 12.46
N VAL A 141 18.42 5.63 11.36
CA VAL A 141 17.13 5.10 10.90
C VAL A 141 16.58 4.07 11.88
N MET A 142 15.28 4.13 12.10
CA MET A 142 14.56 3.27 13.03
C MET A 142 13.39 2.57 12.35
N PRO A 143 13.09 1.32 12.72
CA PRO A 143 11.97 0.57 12.15
C PRO A 143 10.64 1.27 12.45
N GLU A 144 9.73 1.32 11.48
CA GLU A 144 8.36 1.73 11.73
C GLU A 144 7.57 0.59 12.42
N PRO A 145 6.38 0.84 12.97
CA PRO A 145 5.56 -0.21 13.56
C PRO A 145 5.25 -1.40 12.64
N THR A 146 5.27 -1.19 11.32
CA THR A 146 5.11 -2.29 10.35
C THR A 146 6.32 -3.23 10.40
N ASP A 147 7.53 -2.69 10.27
CA ASP A 147 8.79 -3.46 10.35
C ASP A 147 8.91 -4.17 11.71
N PHE A 148 8.60 -3.47 12.79
CA PHE A 148 8.70 -4.02 14.14
C PHE A 148 7.78 -5.23 14.35
N CYS A 149 6.57 -5.22 13.80
CA CYS A 149 5.66 -6.36 13.89
C CYS A 149 6.04 -7.52 12.95
N GLU A 150 7.00 -7.31 12.04
CA GLU A 150 7.53 -8.35 11.15
C GLU A 150 8.76 -9.06 11.73
N PHE A 151 9.36 -8.52 12.80
CA PHE A 151 10.45 -9.20 13.49
C PHE A 151 9.98 -10.52 14.09
N ALA A 152 10.75 -11.60 13.88
CA ALA A 152 10.39 -12.95 14.32
C ALA A 152 10.06 -13.00 15.83
N ALA A 153 10.89 -12.37 16.66
CA ALA A 153 10.67 -12.30 18.11
C ALA A 153 9.37 -11.58 18.50
N VAL A 154 8.92 -10.61 17.70
CA VAL A 154 7.65 -9.91 17.91
C VAL A 154 6.48 -10.73 17.38
N GLN A 155 6.64 -11.38 16.23
CA GLN A 155 5.64 -12.26 15.64
C GLN A 155 5.30 -13.43 16.57
N GLU A 156 6.29 -14.04 17.22
CA GLU A 156 6.06 -15.10 18.21
C GLU A 156 5.13 -14.65 19.35
N VAL A 157 5.32 -13.42 19.86
CA VAL A 157 4.44 -12.84 20.89
C VAL A 157 3.04 -12.52 20.34
N LEU A 158 2.96 -11.98 19.12
CA LEU A 158 1.67 -11.65 18.49
C LEU A 158 0.85 -12.91 18.17
N GLU A 159 1.52 -13.99 17.77
CA GLU A 159 0.91 -15.24 17.34
C GLU A 159 0.60 -16.23 18.46
N MET A 160 0.89 -15.90 19.73
CA MET A 160 0.54 -16.75 20.87
C MET A 160 -0.94 -17.21 20.86
N PRO A 161 -1.28 -18.34 21.53
CA PRO A 161 -2.65 -18.85 21.57
C PRO A 161 -3.68 -17.81 22.04
N THR A 162 -4.93 -17.97 21.58
CA THR A 162 -6.04 -17.02 21.83
C THR A 162 -6.33 -16.87 23.33
N GLU A 163 -6.10 -17.92 24.12
CA GLU A 163 -6.34 -17.96 25.56
C GLU A 163 -5.34 -17.12 26.37
N VAL A 164 -4.18 -16.79 25.79
CA VAL A 164 -3.12 -16.04 26.48
C VAL A 164 -3.35 -14.54 26.29
N SER A 165 -3.54 -13.82 27.41
CA SER A 165 -3.58 -12.36 27.41
C SER A 165 -2.18 -11.80 27.22
N VAL A 166 -1.95 -11.08 26.12
CA VAL A 166 -0.69 -10.40 25.84
C VAL A 166 -0.72 -9.02 26.49
N THR A 167 0.28 -8.74 27.31
CA THR A 167 0.51 -7.43 27.91
C THR A 167 1.86 -6.89 27.46
N GLU A 168 2.21 -5.69 27.90
CA GLU A 168 3.51 -5.09 27.56
C GLU A 168 4.69 -5.86 28.16
N GLU A 169 4.46 -6.53 29.29
CA GLU A 169 5.44 -7.39 29.96
C GLU A 169 5.79 -8.61 29.10
N SER A 170 4.85 -9.09 28.27
CA SER A 170 5.11 -10.18 27.31
C SER A 170 6.18 -9.83 26.27
N PHE A 171 6.52 -8.54 26.10
CA PHE A 171 7.58 -8.08 25.22
C PHE A 171 8.91 -7.85 25.96
N GLY A 172 9.04 -8.23 27.24
CA GLY A 172 10.26 -8.00 28.04
C GLY A 172 11.52 -8.64 27.44
N ASP A 173 11.43 -9.88 26.97
CA ASP A 173 12.54 -10.58 26.33
C ASP A 173 12.93 -9.92 24.99
N VAL A 174 11.92 -9.49 24.22
CA VAL A 174 12.11 -8.74 22.97
C VAL A 174 12.82 -7.41 23.25
N LEU A 175 12.39 -6.67 24.27
CA LEU A 175 12.98 -5.39 24.67
C LEU A 175 14.45 -5.53 25.09
N SER A 176 14.80 -6.65 25.74
CA SER A 176 16.17 -6.92 26.19
C SER A 176 17.13 -7.11 25.02
N ASN A 177 16.66 -7.69 23.91
CA ASN A 177 17.43 -7.91 22.69
C ASN A 177 17.08 -6.90 21.57
N LEU A 178 16.35 -5.84 21.89
CA LEU A 178 15.80 -4.97 20.85
C LEU A 178 16.88 -4.17 20.12
N ASP A 179 17.95 -3.78 20.82
CA ASP A 179 19.10 -3.12 20.20
C ASP A 179 19.72 -3.99 19.11
N THR A 180 19.99 -5.26 19.42
CA THR A 180 20.61 -6.19 18.46
C THR A 180 19.68 -6.49 17.28
N ILE A 181 18.39 -6.66 17.53
CA ILE A 181 17.39 -6.87 16.47
C ILE A 181 17.32 -5.66 15.53
N ILE A 182 17.40 -4.43 16.09
CA ILE A 182 17.40 -3.21 15.29
C ILE A 182 18.69 -3.07 14.48
N GLU A 183 19.84 -3.44 15.04
CA GLU A 183 21.12 -3.46 14.33
C GLU A 183 21.08 -4.43 13.14
N ASP A 184 20.60 -5.66 13.35
CA ASP A 184 20.43 -6.66 12.28
C ASP A 184 19.48 -6.15 11.18
N TRP A 185 18.37 -5.53 11.56
CA TRP A 185 17.43 -4.92 10.62
C TRP A 185 18.09 -3.76 9.84
N ARG A 186 18.90 -2.93 10.50
CA ARG A 186 19.66 -1.85 9.85
C ARG A 186 20.61 -2.43 8.80
N GLU A 187 21.35 -3.47 9.15
CA GLU A 187 22.23 -4.14 8.19
C GLU A 187 21.46 -4.68 6.98
N GLN A 188 20.28 -5.24 7.21
CA GLN A 188 19.41 -5.73 6.13
C GLN A 188 19.00 -4.60 5.19
N ILE A 189 18.47 -3.48 5.71
CA ILE A 189 18.05 -2.35 4.85
C ILE A 189 19.25 -1.72 4.13
N HIS A 190 20.45 -1.72 4.74
CA HIS A 190 21.67 -1.27 4.07
C HIS A 190 22.05 -2.18 2.90
N LYS A 191 21.93 -3.51 3.05
CA LYS A 191 22.16 -4.47 1.97
C LYS A 191 21.13 -4.29 0.85
N GLU A 192 19.86 -4.09 1.18
CA GLU A 192 18.80 -3.81 0.20
C GLU A 192 19.04 -2.50 -0.55
N PHE A 193 19.46 -1.45 0.16
CA PHE A 193 19.83 -0.17 -0.44
C PHE A 193 21.00 -0.33 -1.42
N ALA A 194 22.06 -1.03 -1.02
CA ALA A 194 23.22 -1.28 -1.87
C ALA A 194 22.84 -2.08 -3.13
N LYS A 195 21.99 -3.10 -2.97
CA LYS A 195 21.44 -3.86 -4.10
C LYS A 195 20.66 -2.97 -5.07
N LYS A 196 19.80 -2.09 -4.54
CA LYS A 196 19.03 -1.15 -5.38
C LYS A 196 19.92 -0.16 -6.11
N TYR A 197 20.98 0.33 -5.46
CA TYR A 197 21.96 1.20 -6.10
C TYR A 197 22.68 0.49 -7.26
N LYS A 198 23.11 -0.77 -7.09
CA LYS A 198 23.69 -1.57 -8.19
C LYS A 198 22.74 -1.67 -9.39
N GLN A 199 21.46 -1.94 -9.13
CA GLN A 199 20.44 -1.98 -10.19
C GLN A 199 20.32 -0.64 -10.92
N CYS A 200 20.33 0.48 -10.20
CA CYS A 200 20.28 1.81 -10.82
C CYS A 200 21.52 2.09 -11.70
N LEU A 201 22.71 1.63 -11.30
CA LEU A 201 23.92 1.75 -12.13
C LEU A 201 23.81 0.92 -13.41
N GLU A 202 23.31 -0.32 -13.32
CA GLU A 202 23.08 -1.19 -14.47
C GLU A 202 22.03 -0.61 -15.43
N ASP A 203 20.92 -0.07 -14.90
CA ASP A 203 19.86 0.53 -15.70
C ASP A 203 20.37 1.77 -16.46
N ASN A 204 21.18 2.62 -15.81
CA ASN A 204 21.80 3.78 -16.45
C ASN A 204 22.78 3.38 -17.58
N SER A 205 23.52 2.27 -17.42
CA SER A 205 24.41 1.77 -18.47
C SER A 205 23.62 1.31 -19.71
N ARG A 206 22.46 0.67 -19.51
CA ARG A 206 21.58 0.20 -20.59
C ARG A 206 20.89 1.34 -21.32
N THR A 207 20.51 2.41 -20.61
CA THR A 207 19.91 3.58 -21.26
C THR A 207 20.89 4.31 -22.15
N ASN A 208 22.16 4.41 -21.74
CA ASN A 208 23.21 5.05 -22.55
C ASN A 208 23.52 4.24 -23.82
N SER A 209 23.48 2.90 -23.78
CA SER A 209 23.71 2.05 -24.96
C SER A 209 22.56 2.05 -25.99
N LEU A 210 21.38 2.59 -25.66
CA LEU A 210 20.25 2.70 -26.59
C LEU A 210 20.11 4.08 -27.24
N THR A 211 20.95 5.05 -26.83
CA THR A 211 20.94 6.43 -27.36
C THR A 211 22.12 6.76 -28.26
N ASP A 212 22.99 5.81 -28.58
CA ASP A 212 24.11 6.00 -29.52
C ASP A 212 23.64 5.93 -30.99
N ASP A 213 22.86 6.93 -31.40
CA ASP A 213 22.82 7.45 -32.77
C ASP A 213 22.60 8.97 -32.74
N ASP A 214 23.39 9.70 -31.95
CA ASP A 214 23.87 11.02 -32.35
C ASP A 214 25.15 11.37 -31.59
N GLY A 215 26.16 11.87 -32.31
CA GLY A 215 27.54 11.94 -31.85
C GLY A 215 27.81 12.97 -30.74
N GLY A 216 28.49 12.53 -29.69
CA GLY A 216 29.00 13.41 -28.63
C GLY A 216 29.95 12.68 -27.67
N MET A 217 31.24 12.68 -28.00
CA MET A 217 32.34 12.09 -27.23
C MET A 217 32.50 12.76 -25.85
N LEU A 218 32.33 12.00 -24.76
CA LEU A 218 32.77 12.37 -23.41
C LEU A 218 33.67 11.26 -22.87
N ASP A 219 34.94 11.58 -22.70
CA ASP A 219 36.00 10.69 -22.22
C ASP A 219 35.80 10.34 -20.73
N LEU A 220 35.45 9.09 -20.44
CA LEU A 220 35.67 8.48 -19.12
C LEU A 220 37.10 7.94 -19.01
N PRO A 221 37.71 7.94 -17.81
CA PRO A 221 39.12 7.59 -17.65
C PRO A 221 39.42 6.13 -18.01
N PRO A 222 40.60 5.83 -18.60
CA PRO A 222 40.88 4.54 -19.27
C PRO A 222 41.11 3.33 -18.35
N SER A 223 40.99 3.46 -17.03
CA SER A 223 41.35 2.40 -16.08
C SER A 223 40.37 1.22 -16.05
N LEU A 224 39.27 1.28 -16.79
CA LEU A 224 38.28 0.19 -16.90
C LEU A 224 38.46 -0.72 -18.12
N PHE A 225 39.38 -0.43 -19.04
CA PHE A 225 39.53 -1.22 -20.26
C PHE A 225 40.95 -1.76 -20.43
N GLN A 226 41.23 -2.86 -19.75
CA GLN A 226 42.31 -3.76 -20.15
C GLN A 226 41.75 -5.17 -20.35
N VAL A 227 41.05 -5.35 -21.47
CA VAL A 227 40.76 -6.68 -22.01
C VAL A 227 41.85 -6.98 -23.03
N GLY A 228 42.74 -7.91 -22.69
CA GLY A 228 43.73 -8.45 -23.62
C GLY A 228 43.04 -9.15 -24.78
N THR A 229 43.34 -8.74 -26.00
CA THR A 229 42.90 -9.44 -27.21
C THR A 229 43.83 -10.61 -27.47
N SER A 230 43.25 -11.81 -27.59
CA SER A 230 43.87 -12.92 -28.32
C SER A 230 42.76 -13.66 -29.04
N GLN A 231 42.92 -13.74 -30.36
CA GLN A 231 42.06 -14.48 -31.27
C GLN A 231 42.09 -15.98 -30.92
N ASP A 232 40.94 -16.65 -30.88
CA ASP A 232 40.70 -17.74 -31.84
C ASP A 232 39.28 -18.34 -31.77
N LYS A 233 38.85 -18.86 -32.93
CA LYS A 233 37.57 -19.52 -33.18
C LYS A 233 37.52 -20.91 -32.53
N GLY A 234 36.41 -21.28 -31.87
CA GLY A 234 36.15 -22.68 -31.52
C GLY A 234 34.89 -22.95 -30.71
N LYS A 235 34.00 -23.80 -31.25
CA LYS A 235 32.80 -24.38 -30.61
C LYS A 235 33.13 -25.20 -29.36
N GLY A 236 32.28 -25.16 -28.33
CA GLY A 236 32.20 -26.25 -27.34
C GLY A 236 31.47 -25.95 -26.02
N LYS A 237 30.58 -26.87 -25.64
CA LYS A 237 29.74 -26.99 -24.43
C LYS A 237 30.36 -26.56 -23.08
N GLY A 238 29.51 -25.91 -22.26
CA GLY A 238 29.26 -26.16 -20.84
C GLY A 238 30.43 -26.18 -19.85
N LYS A 239 30.52 -25.14 -19.01
CA LYS A 239 30.95 -25.27 -17.61
C LYS A 239 30.55 -24.03 -16.79
N GLU A 240 29.80 -24.32 -15.74
CA GLU A 240 29.69 -23.57 -14.48
C GLU A 240 31.08 -23.39 -13.86
N LEU A 241 31.38 -22.20 -13.33
CA LEU A 241 32.06 -21.95 -12.04
C LEU A 241 32.44 -20.47 -11.87
N ASP A 242 31.93 -19.94 -10.77
CA ASP A 242 32.11 -18.62 -10.17
C ASP A 242 33.56 -18.20 -9.96
N LEU A 243 33.78 -16.89 -9.87
CA LEU A 243 34.60 -16.26 -8.83
C LEU A 243 34.11 -14.81 -8.59
N ASP A 244 33.07 -14.69 -7.76
CA ASP A 244 32.67 -13.44 -7.11
C ASP A 244 33.67 -13.09 -5.98
N GLU A 245 34.32 -11.93 -6.08
CA GLU A 245 34.98 -11.22 -4.97
C GLU A 245 34.70 -9.70 -5.08
N PRO A 246 34.77 -8.94 -3.98
CA PRO A 246 33.66 -8.43 -3.18
C PRO A 246 33.06 -7.12 -3.74
N ILE A 247 32.12 -7.22 -4.68
CA ILE A 247 31.39 -6.06 -5.23
C ILE A 247 30.64 -5.27 -4.13
N ASP A 248 30.32 -5.91 -3.00
CA ASP A 248 29.66 -5.26 -1.87
C ASP A 248 30.52 -4.22 -1.15
N SER A 249 31.84 -4.40 -1.07
CA SER A 249 32.72 -3.44 -0.36
C SER A 249 32.93 -2.16 -1.17
N VAL A 250 33.06 -2.27 -2.49
CA VAL A 250 33.28 -1.11 -3.37
C VAL A 250 32.01 -0.28 -3.49
N VAL A 251 30.87 -0.94 -3.66
CA VAL A 251 29.56 -0.26 -3.73
C VAL A 251 29.24 0.45 -2.42
N ALA A 252 29.55 -0.17 -1.27
CA ALA A 252 29.38 0.48 0.03
C ALA A 252 30.25 1.75 0.20
N GLN A 253 31.44 1.79 -0.40
CA GLN A 253 32.28 2.99 -0.41
C GLN A 253 31.73 4.05 -1.36
N GLN A 254 31.29 3.66 -2.56
CA GLN A 254 30.71 4.57 -3.54
C GLN A 254 29.46 5.29 -3.00
N ILE A 255 28.55 4.56 -2.36
CA ILE A 255 27.31 5.13 -1.77
C ILE A 255 27.61 6.23 -0.72
N ARG A 256 28.78 6.19 -0.08
CA ARG A 256 29.18 7.17 0.95
C ARG A 256 29.79 8.45 0.36
N LEU A 257 30.13 8.46 -0.92
CA LEU A 257 30.77 9.62 -1.56
C LEU A 257 29.79 10.80 -1.64
N ALA A 258 30.31 12.02 -1.51
CA ALA A 258 29.52 13.24 -1.67
C ALA A 258 28.96 13.36 -3.09
N THR A 259 29.68 12.81 -4.08
CA THR A 259 29.31 12.83 -5.51
C THR A 259 28.16 11.89 -5.85
N THR A 260 27.85 10.89 -5.01
CA THR A 260 26.67 10.04 -5.19
C THR A 260 25.43 10.71 -4.62
N VAL A 261 24.66 11.34 -5.50
CA VAL A 261 23.41 12.02 -5.16
C VAL A 261 22.21 11.16 -5.53
N PHE A 262 21.23 11.10 -4.64
CA PHE A 262 20.00 10.36 -4.83
C PHE A 262 18.81 11.30 -5.01
N LYS A 263 17.78 10.81 -5.70
CA LYS A 263 16.46 11.44 -5.79
C LYS A 263 15.36 10.40 -5.60
N CYS A 264 14.16 10.86 -5.29
CA CYS A 264 12.99 10.00 -5.07
C CYS A 264 11.95 10.25 -6.17
N LYS A 265 11.54 9.18 -6.87
CA LYS A 265 10.52 9.24 -7.93
C LYS A 265 9.19 9.85 -7.46
N GLU A 266 8.80 9.54 -6.23
CA GLU A 266 7.51 9.95 -5.68
C GLU A 266 7.51 11.36 -5.08
N CYS A 267 8.68 11.93 -4.82
CA CYS A 267 8.80 13.28 -4.27
C CYS A 267 8.64 14.41 -5.30
N ASN A 268 8.32 14.08 -6.55
CA ASN A 268 8.05 15.10 -7.55
C ASN A 268 6.69 15.77 -7.28
N PRO A 269 6.62 17.11 -7.11
CA PRO A 269 5.35 17.82 -6.99
C PRO A 269 4.69 17.90 -8.38
N SER A 270 4.07 16.82 -8.82
CA SER A 270 3.06 16.93 -9.88
C SER A 270 1.97 17.87 -9.35
N ARG A 271 1.85 19.03 -9.99
CA ARG A 271 1.02 20.24 -9.72
C ARG A 271 -0.40 20.08 -9.15
N SER A 272 -0.92 18.86 -9.03
CA SER A 272 -2.30 18.58 -8.63
C SER A 272 -2.52 18.46 -7.12
N PHE A 273 -1.46 18.27 -6.31
CA PHE A 273 -1.60 17.96 -4.87
C PHE A 273 -0.85 18.89 -3.91
N ALA A 274 -0.16 19.92 -4.41
CA ALA A 274 0.53 20.92 -3.58
C ALA A 274 -0.42 21.79 -2.71
N MET A 275 -1.73 21.59 -2.82
CA MET A 275 -2.74 22.26 -1.99
C MET A 275 -2.84 21.66 -0.56
N PHE A 276 -2.21 20.50 -0.32
CA PHE A 276 -2.31 19.73 0.92
C PHE A 276 -0.97 19.09 1.30
N ASP A 277 0.08 19.89 1.44
CA ASP A 277 1.26 19.47 2.21
C ASP A 277 1.07 19.94 3.67
N PRO A 278 0.62 19.08 4.60
CA PRO A 278 0.32 19.48 5.98
C PRO A 278 1.58 19.70 6.84
N TYR A 279 2.78 19.64 6.25
CA TYR A 279 4.06 19.82 6.93
C TYR A 279 4.96 20.85 6.25
N ASP A 280 4.40 21.73 5.42
CA ASP A 280 5.05 23.00 5.09
C ASP A 280 4.86 23.90 6.32
N ASP A 281 5.79 23.80 7.27
CA ASP A 281 5.79 24.39 8.61
C ASP A 281 5.73 25.94 8.66
N ASP A 282 5.42 26.60 7.54
CA ASP A 282 5.36 28.08 7.45
C ASP A 282 3.94 28.67 7.44
N ASP A 283 2.85 27.90 7.46
CA ASP A 283 1.50 28.48 7.42
C ASP A 283 0.54 27.81 8.42
N ASP A 284 0.58 28.30 9.67
CA ASP A 284 -0.54 28.20 10.60
C ASP A 284 -1.78 28.83 9.94
N PHE A 285 -2.90 28.11 10.00
CA PHE A 285 -4.26 28.51 9.61
C PHE A 285 -4.72 28.07 8.22
N PHE A 286 -5.67 27.14 8.23
CA PHE A 286 -6.33 26.52 7.08
C PHE A 286 -7.26 27.53 6.37
N ASP A 287 -6.70 28.52 5.68
CA ASP A 287 -7.47 29.47 4.88
C ASP A 287 -7.40 29.12 3.38
N ILE A 288 -8.46 28.47 2.91
CA ILE A 288 -8.63 28.03 1.52
C ILE A 288 -8.50 29.22 0.52
N ALA A 289 -8.79 30.45 0.96
CA ALA A 289 -8.64 31.64 0.15
C ALA A 289 -7.17 32.09 -0.03
N TYR A 290 -6.29 31.78 0.93
CA TYR A 290 -4.86 32.11 0.86
C TYR A 290 -4.10 31.18 -0.10
N CYS A 291 -4.51 29.91 -0.19
CA CYS A 291 -3.99 28.94 -1.18
C CYS A 291 -4.26 29.37 -2.63
N LEU A 292 -5.40 29.99 -2.90
CA LEU A 292 -5.75 30.47 -4.25
C LEU A 292 -5.01 31.76 -4.64
N SER A 293 -4.56 32.55 -3.68
CA SER A 293 -3.82 33.81 -3.95
C SER A 293 -2.31 33.60 -4.16
N ARG A 294 -1.72 32.49 -3.67
CA ARG A 294 -0.33 32.09 -3.96
C ARG A 294 -0.10 31.47 -5.35
N LEU A 295 -1.16 31.28 -6.16
CA LEU A 295 -1.05 30.89 -7.58
C LEU A 295 -0.28 31.90 -8.47
N ARG A 296 0.12 33.06 -7.93
CA ARG A 296 0.84 34.12 -8.66
C ARG A 296 2.35 34.18 -8.45
N HIS A 297 2.92 33.38 -7.57
CA HIS A 297 4.38 33.27 -7.45
C HIS A 297 4.82 31.83 -7.68
N PRO A 298 5.62 31.57 -8.74
CA PRO A 298 6.19 30.23 -8.93
C PRO A 298 7.14 29.97 -7.76
N ARG A 299 6.74 29.09 -6.83
CA ARG A 299 7.71 28.46 -5.92
C ARG A 299 8.80 27.87 -6.81
N ARG A 300 10.06 28.19 -6.49
CA ARG A 300 11.24 27.75 -7.22
C ARG A 300 11.15 26.24 -7.52
N SER A 301 10.85 25.91 -8.77
CA SER A 301 11.31 24.75 -9.54
C SER A 301 11.17 23.37 -8.86
N ASP A 302 10.03 22.69 -9.11
CA ASP A 302 9.85 21.36 -9.77
C ASP A 302 10.99 20.30 -9.78
N LYS A 303 11.93 20.30 -8.85
CA LYS A 303 12.97 19.25 -8.73
C LYS A 303 13.02 18.73 -7.30
N SER A 304 12.96 17.41 -7.15
CA SER A 304 13.16 16.73 -5.86
C SER A 304 14.47 17.20 -5.22
N ASN A 305 14.43 17.58 -3.93
CA ASN A 305 15.65 17.94 -3.19
C ASN A 305 16.68 16.79 -3.29
N PRO A 306 17.97 17.10 -3.51
CA PRO A 306 19.01 16.08 -3.55
C PRO A 306 19.13 15.39 -2.19
N LEU A 307 19.19 14.06 -2.22
CA LEU A 307 19.29 13.21 -1.03
C LEU A 307 20.69 12.60 -0.95
N PHE A 308 21.28 12.58 0.25
CA PHE A 308 22.64 12.10 0.49
C PHE A 308 22.66 10.98 1.53
N TYR A 309 23.59 10.04 1.41
CA TYR A 309 23.84 9.02 2.42
C TYR A 309 24.49 9.63 3.68
N PRO A 310 24.23 9.13 4.90
CA PRO A 310 23.24 8.10 5.28
C PRO A 310 21.82 8.66 5.45
N LYS A 311 21.63 9.99 5.44
CA LYS A 311 20.34 10.67 5.69
C LYS A 311 19.21 10.19 4.77
N VAL A 312 19.52 9.83 3.53
CA VAL A 312 18.59 9.26 2.54
C VAL A 312 17.87 8.01 3.06
N MET A 313 18.52 7.21 3.92
CA MET A 313 17.94 5.98 4.45
C MET A 313 16.67 6.24 5.28
N GLY A 314 16.57 7.43 5.89
CA GLY A 314 15.40 7.88 6.67
C GLY A 314 14.36 8.63 5.84
N HIS A 315 14.49 8.65 4.51
CA HIS A 315 13.57 9.37 3.65
C HIS A 315 12.14 8.83 3.75
N ARG A 316 11.16 9.72 3.94
CA ARG A 316 9.75 9.38 4.23
C ARG A 316 9.14 8.38 3.24
N CYS A 317 9.47 8.48 1.95
CA CYS A 317 8.91 7.59 0.92
C CYS A 317 9.37 6.13 1.05
N PHE A 318 10.39 5.84 1.88
CA PHE A 318 10.79 4.45 2.13
C PHE A 318 9.93 3.76 3.18
N THR A 319 9.29 4.53 4.06
CA THR A 319 8.51 4.00 5.19
C THR A 319 7.02 4.36 5.11
N LYS A 320 6.61 5.15 4.11
CA LYS A 320 5.22 5.59 3.92
C LYS A 320 4.85 5.57 2.46
N GLN A 321 3.69 4.98 2.17
CA GLN A 321 3.09 4.98 0.84
C GLN A 321 2.06 6.10 0.71
N ARG A 322 2.10 6.83 -0.40
CA ARG A 322 1.06 7.80 -0.76
C ARG A 322 -0.20 7.07 -1.24
N GLY A 323 -1.37 7.51 -0.78
CA GLY A 323 -2.64 7.00 -1.28
C GLY A 323 -3.84 7.71 -0.68
N TYR A 324 -5.00 7.44 -1.28
CA TYR A 324 -6.27 8.05 -0.89
C TYR A 324 -6.90 7.30 0.30
N MET A 325 -7.62 8.05 1.13
CA MET A 325 -8.31 7.64 2.36
C MET A 325 -9.14 6.34 2.22
N PHE A 326 -9.66 6.03 1.03
CA PHE A 326 -10.53 4.88 0.79
C PHE A 326 -9.81 3.54 0.57
N SER A 327 -8.47 3.53 0.52
CA SER A 327 -7.69 2.34 0.17
C SER A 327 -7.19 1.50 1.35
N TYR A 328 -7.50 1.88 2.59
CA TYR A 328 -6.89 1.26 3.78
C TYR A 328 -7.90 0.62 4.73
N PRO A 329 -7.60 -0.58 5.26
CA PRO A 329 -8.31 -1.08 6.42
C PRO A 329 -7.96 -0.18 7.60
N ILE A 330 -8.91 0.69 7.98
CA ILE A 330 -8.85 1.60 9.14
C ILE A 330 -8.49 0.84 10.45
N SER A 331 -8.57 -0.49 10.45
CA SER A 331 -8.35 -1.32 11.64
C SER A 331 -6.88 -1.59 11.99
N ASP A 332 -5.91 -1.63 11.08
CA ASP A 332 -4.53 -2.03 11.41
C ASP A 332 -3.72 -0.86 12.02
N PRO A 333 -3.39 -0.88 13.32
CA PRO A 333 -2.66 0.20 13.98
C PRO A 333 -1.21 0.36 13.50
N THR A 334 -0.62 -0.67 12.88
CA THR A 334 0.77 -0.57 12.41
C THR A 334 0.86 0.32 11.17
N ARG A 335 -0.18 0.30 10.32
CA ARG A 335 -0.24 1.02 9.04
C ARG A 335 -0.92 2.39 9.16
N HIS A 336 -1.80 2.56 10.14
CA HIS A 336 -2.59 3.77 10.32
C HIS A 336 -1.72 5.01 10.64
N LEU A 337 -2.00 6.12 9.96
CA LEU A 337 -1.48 7.45 10.25
C LEU A 337 -2.64 8.34 10.68
N GLU A 338 -2.40 9.29 11.59
CA GLU A 338 -3.44 10.26 12.02
C GLU A 338 -3.87 11.22 10.89
N SER A 339 -3.00 11.42 9.89
CA SER A 339 -3.28 12.22 8.70
C SER A 339 -4.04 11.40 7.64
N PRO A 340 -5.03 11.99 6.92
CA PRO A 340 -5.85 11.28 5.95
C PRO A 340 -5.12 10.88 4.65
N MET A 341 -3.83 11.23 4.51
CA MET A 341 -3.05 11.00 3.30
C MET A 341 -1.91 10.00 3.53
N GLY A 342 -2.16 8.75 3.14
CA GLY A 342 -1.18 7.66 3.09
C GLY A 342 -1.23 6.66 4.25
N SER A 343 -0.34 5.68 4.21
CA SER A 343 -0.19 4.65 5.25
C SER A 343 1.29 4.33 5.50
N ARG A 344 1.62 3.82 6.69
CA ARG A 344 2.95 3.25 6.93
C ARG A 344 3.11 1.96 6.13
N THR A 345 4.32 1.74 5.66
CA THR A 345 4.76 0.50 5.02
C THR A 345 6.03 0.01 5.69
N PRO A 346 6.40 -1.27 5.50
CA PRO A 346 7.76 -1.69 5.78
C PRO A 346 8.75 -0.86 4.94
N TRP A 347 9.97 -0.73 5.44
CA TRP A 347 11.04 -0.01 4.77
C TRP A 347 11.28 -0.61 3.38
N ASN A 348 11.25 0.22 2.34
CA ASN A 348 11.57 -0.18 0.99
C ASN A 348 12.24 0.97 0.22
N CYS A 349 13.24 0.66 -0.62
CA CYS A 349 13.96 1.66 -1.41
C CYS A 349 13.56 1.63 -2.91
N GLN A 350 12.38 1.12 -3.25
CA GLN A 350 11.98 0.94 -4.66
C GLN A 350 11.89 2.25 -5.45
N THR A 351 11.57 3.34 -4.76
CA THR A 351 11.39 4.70 -5.30
C THR A 351 12.70 5.47 -5.46
N LEU A 352 13.82 4.90 -5.03
CA LEU A 352 15.17 5.48 -5.13
C LEU A 352 15.65 5.52 -6.58
N GLU A 353 16.23 6.65 -6.97
CA GLU A 353 17.01 6.83 -8.20
C GLU A 353 18.31 7.56 -7.91
N VAL A 354 19.32 7.35 -8.76
CA VAL A 354 20.57 8.13 -8.74
C VAL A 354 20.39 9.36 -9.61
N ASP A 355 20.77 10.53 -9.11
CA ASP A 355 20.74 11.79 -9.84
C ASP A 355 22.13 12.15 -10.37
N ASN A 356 22.41 11.74 -11.62
CA ASN A 356 23.69 11.99 -12.25
C ASN A 356 23.95 13.49 -12.48
N ILE A 357 22.91 14.27 -12.78
CA ILE A 357 23.03 15.73 -13.02
C ILE A 357 23.42 16.43 -11.73
N ALA A 358 22.73 16.10 -10.63
CA ALA A 358 23.11 16.65 -9.32
C ALA A 358 24.49 16.18 -8.88
N GLY A 359 24.87 14.93 -9.20
CA GLY A 359 26.21 14.39 -8.95
C GLY A 359 27.33 15.18 -9.63
N GLU A 360 27.14 15.58 -10.89
CA GLU A 360 28.10 16.43 -11.62
C GLU A 360 28.26 17.81 -10.96
N VAL A 361 27.15 18.45 -10.59
CA VAL A 361 27.20 19.75 -9.89
C VAL A 361 27.91 19.63 -8.53
N VAL A 362 27.68 18.55 -7.79
CA VAL A 362 28.36 18.31 -6.51
C VAL A 362 29.85 18.05 -6.72
N LYS A 363 30.25 17.41 -7.82
CA LYS A 363 31.67 17.23 -8.17
C LYS A 363 32.39 18.57 -8.29
N ASP A 364 31.79 19.53 -9.00
CA ASP A 364 32.34 20.89 -9.13
C ASP A 364 32.43 21.58 -7.76
N ILE A 365 31.39 21.44 -6.93
CA ILE A 365 31.37 21.99 -5.56
C ILE A 365 32.53 21.43 -4.72
N VAL A 366 32.74 20.12 -4.72
CA VAL A 366 33.81 19.48 -3.94
C VAL A 366 35.18 19.96 -4.41
N GLN A 367 35.37 20.11 -5.73
CA GLN A 367 36.60 20.67 -6.30
C GLN A 367 36.84 22.13 -5.90
N THR A 368 35.79 22.97 -5.90
CA THR A 368 35.92 24.37 -5.43
C THR A 368 36.30 24.48 -3.96
N CYS A 369 35.94 23.48 -3.15
CA CYS A 369 36.34 23.38 -1.75
C CYS A 369 37.77 22.83 -1.57
N GLY A 370 38.48 22.49 -2.66
CA GLY A 370 39.84 21.96 -2.63
C GLY A 370 39.95 20.49 -2.20
N LEU A 371 38.84 19.75 -2.26
CA LEU A 371 38.76 18.36 -1.88
C LEU A 371 38.69 17.43 -3.10
N ASP A 372 39.03 16.15 -2.91
CA ASP A 372 39.05 15.15 -3.97
C ASP A 372 37.66 14.50 -4.13
N PRO A 373 36.97 14.65 -5.28
CA PRO A 373 35.61 14.14 -5.49
C PRO A 373 35.48 12.62 -5.42
N GLU A 374 36.58 11.87 -5.58
CA GLU A 374 36.57 10.40 -5.54
C GLU A 374 36.68 9.82 -4.12
N LYS A 375 37.05 10.66 -3.13
CA LYS A 375 37.29 10.22 -1.75
C LYS A 375 36.45 10.95 -0.72
N THR A 376 35.95 12.13 -1.07
CA THR A 376 35.21 12.98 -0.14
C THR A 376 33.83 12.41 0.13
N THR A 377 33.51 12.16 1.40
CA THR A 377 32.18 11.68 1.81
C THR A 377 31.22 12.84 2.04
N SER A 378 29.91 12.56 1.95
CA SER A 378 28.86 13.54 2.29
C SER A 378 29.02 14.10 3.72
N THR A 379 29.41 13.26 4.67
CA THR A 379 29.63 13.66 6.07
C THR A 379 30.80 14.63 6.23
N GLN A 380 31.88 14.44 5.47
CA GLN A 380 33.02 15.35 5.48
C GLN A 380 32.64 16.74 4.96
N MET A 381 31.78 16.80 3.93
CA MET A 381 31.26 18.07 3.42
C MET A 381 30.34 18.77 4.44
N ASP A 382 29.49 18.00 5.14
CA ASP A 382 28.63 18.53 6.21
C ASP A 382 29.47 19.12 7.38
N GLU A 383 30.58 18.48 7.74
CA GLU A 383 31.51 18.95 8.79
C GLU A 383 32.29 20.20 8.37
N LEU A 384 32.73 20.27 7.10
CA LEU A 384 33.43 21.44 6.55
C LEU A 384 32.51 22.67 6.53
N ASN A 385 31.21 22.47 6.32
CA ASN A 385 30.17 23.50 6.27
C ASN A 385 30.56 24.74 5.42
N PRO A 386 30.97 24.55 4.15
CA PRO A 386 31.43 25.64 3.30
C PRO A 386 30.27 26.55 2.90
N ARG A 387 30.49 27.87 2.95
CA ARG A 387 29.51 28.85 2.46
C ARG A 387 29.80 29.18 1.00
N LEU A 388 28.96 28.67 0.12
CA LEU A 388 29.07 28.86 -1.33
C LEU A 388 27.97 29.80 -1.81
N ALA A 389 28.29 30.64 -2.79
CA ALA A 389 27.32 31.51 -3.43
C ALA A 389 27.30 31.24 -4.93
N CYS A 390 26.10 31.08 -5.49
CA CYS A 390 25.93 30.92 -6.93
C CYS A 390 26.21 32.26 -7.62
N THR A 391 27.24 32.29 -8.45
CA THR A 391 27.66 33.49 -9.20
C THR A 391 26.57 33.98 -10.16
N ALA A 392 25.77 33.07 -10.72
CA ALA A 392 24.64 33.41 -11.60
C ALA A 392 23.41 33.95 -10.86
N CYS A 393 23.31 33.76 -9.54
CA CYS A 393 22.23 34.34 -8.72
C CYS A 393 22.66 35.64 -8.02
N LEU A 394 23.96 35.94 -8.02
CA LEU A 394 24.54 37.17 -7.49
C LEU A 394 24.59 38.29 -8.54
N SER A 395 24.56 37.94 -9.83
CA SER A 395 24.35 38.83 -10.98
C SER A 395 22.87 39.09 -11.21
#